data_AF-A0A0C3B0V4-F1
#
_entry.id   AF-A0A0C3B0V4-F1
#
_cell.length_a   1.000
_cell.length_b   1.000
_cell.length_c   1.000
_cell.angle_alpha   90.00
_cell.angle_beta   90.00
_cell.angle_gamma   90.00
#
_symmetry.space_group_name_H-M   'P 1'
#
loop_
_entity.id
_entity.type
_entity.pdbx_description
1 polymer ?
#
loop_
_entity_poly.entity_id
_entity_poly.type
_entity_poly.pdbx_seq_one_letter_code
_entity_poly.pdbx_strand_id
1 'polypeptide(L)'
;MNHDPEIYGADAHEFNPSRYLDSEGKLKPALINTKEEMSYGFGHRICPGRHIANNSTFIDIATILWALTIEPVRDDSGKYIGPDVDGYVNTGILLKPMPFDCITKPRFVDADAILTQAKEDVGYGHLVWKY
;
A
#
# COMPACT_ATOMS: atom_id res chain seq x y z
N MET A 1 -9.76 -3.81 -17.72
CA MET A 1 -9.55 -5.09 -17.02
C MET A 1 -9.65 -4.91 -15.51
N ASN A 2 -8.78 -4.17 -14.83
CA ASN A 2 -8.85 -3.99 -13.37
C ASN A 2 -10.05 -3.19 -12.83
N HIS A 3 -10.89 -2.65 -13.72
CA HIS A 3 -12.16 -1.98 -13.41
C HIS A 3 -13.35 -2.64 -14.13
N ASP A 4 -13.20 -3.87 -14.62
CA ASP A 4 -14.28 -4.57 -15.33
C ASP A 4 -15.41 -4.93 -14.35
N PRO A 5 -16.64 -4.37 -14.50
CA PRO A 5 -17.74 -4.65 -13.59
C PRO A 5 -18.25 -6.09 -13.66
N GLU A 6 -18.04 -6.81 -14.76
CA GLU A 6 -18.40 -8.23 -14.88
C GLU A 6 -17.52 -9.11 -13.97
N ILE A 7 -16.28 -8.67 -13.74
CA ILE A 7 -15.29 -9.38 -12.92
C ILE A 7 -15.38 -8.92 -11.46
N TYR A 8 -15.36 -7.61 -11.25
CA TYR A 8 -15.21 -7.02 -9.91
C TYR A 8 -16.54 -6.56 -9.30
N GLY A 9 -17.65 -6.56 -10.05
CA GLY A 9 -18.95 -6.08 -9.58
C GLY A 9 -19.21 -4.61 -9.89
N ALA A 10 -20.41 -4.11 -9.57
CA ALA A 10 -20.84 -2.75 -9.89
C ALA A 10 -19.96 -1.66 -9.24
N ASP A 11 -19.30 -1.97 -8.13
CA ASP A 11 -18.38 -1.11 -7.40
C ASP A 11 -16.91 -1.34 -7.83
N ALA A 12 -16.65 -1.78 -9.07
CA ALA A 12 -15.30 -2.03 -9.60
C ALA A 12 -14.37 -0.80 -9.62
N HIS A 13 -14.93 0.40 -9.49
CA HIS A 13 -14.17 1.65 -9.37
C HIS A 13 -13.88 2.05 -7.92
N GLU A 14 -14.50 1.37 -6.95
CA GLU A 14 -14.38 1.69 -5.53
C GLU A 14 -13.28 0.86 -4.86
N PHE A 15 -12.59 1.50 -3.91
CA PHE A 15 -11.65 0.80 -3.04
C PHE A 15 -12.41 -0.05 -2.00
N ASN A 16 -12.54 -1.35 -2.29
CA ASN A 16 -13.27 -2.29 -1.42
C ASN A 16 -12.41 -3.55 -1.14
N PRO A 17 -11.62 -3.56 -0.05
CA PRO A 17 -10.81 -4.72 0.34
C PRO A 17 -11.64 -5.98 0.64
N SER A 18 -12.87 -5.81 1.14
CA SER A 18 -13.76 -6.93 1.48
C SER A 18 -14.13 -7.78 0.26
N ARG A 19 -13.96 -7.28 -0.96
CA ARG A 19 -14.14 -8.05 -2.20
C ARG A 19 -13.30 -9.34 -2.21
N TYR A 20 -12.12 -9.29 -1.60
CA TYR A 20 -11.17 -10.39 -1.55
C TYR A 20 -11.35 -11.32 -0.33
N LEU A 21 -12.33 -11.06 0.53
CA LEU A 21 -12.58 -11.84 1.76
C LEU A 21 -13.91 -12.59 1.67
N ASP A 22 -13.97 -13.80 2.22
CA ASP A 22 -15.21 -14.57 2.40
C ASP A 22 -15.99 -14.11 3.64
N SER A 23 -17.13 -14.73 3.90
CA SER A 23 -17.99 -14.39 5.04
C SER A 23 -17.34 -14.66 6.40
N GLU A 24 -16.27 -15.46 6.45
CA GLU A 24 -15.49 -15.75 7.66
C GLU A 24 -14.26 -14.83 7.78
N GLY A 25 -14.06 -13.90 6.84
CA GLY A 25 -12.91 -13.01 6.79
C GLY A 25 -11.62 -13.67 6.28
N LYS A 26 -11.72 -14.86 5.65
CA LYS A 26 -10.57 -15.52 5.02
C LYS A 26 -10.44 -15.07 3.57
N LEU A 27 -9.24 -15.18 3.01
CA LEU A 27 -8.99 -14.85 1.61
C LEU A 27 -9.82 -15.78 0.70
N LYS A 28 -10.60 -15.18 -0.19
CA LYS A 28 -11.26 -15.89 -1.29
C LYS A 28 -10.19 -16.40 -2.27
N PRO A 29 -10.44 -17.52 -2.96
CA PRO A 29 -9.67 -17.87 -4.15
C PRO A 29 -9.67 -16.73 -5.15
N ALA A 30 -8.56 -16.54 -5.87
CA ALA A 30 -8.50 -15.54 -6.94
C ALA A 30 -9.63 -15.79 -7.96
N LEU A 31 -10.25 -14.72 -8.46
CA LEU A 31 -11.33 -14.86 -9.45
C LEU A 31 -10.78 -15.54 -10.72
N ILE A 32 -11.64 -16.30 -11.40
CA ILE A 32 -11.32 -16.94 -12.67
C ILE A 32 -10.86 -15.86 -13.65
N ASN A 33 -9.75 -16.09 -14.33
CA ASN A 33 -9.09 -15.12 -15.22
C ASN A 33 -8.52 -13.85 -14.55
N THR A 34 -8.52 -13.77 -13.22
CA THR A 34 -7.78 -12.75 -12.46
C THR A 34 -6.68 -13.38 -11.61
N LYS A 35 -6.05 -14.47 -12.11
CA LYS A 35 -4.94 -15.14 -11.41
C LYS A 35 -4.08 -14.09 -10.72
N GLU A 36 -3.66 -14.37 -9.50
CA GLU A 36 -2.93 -13.53 -8.53
C GLU A 36 -1.79 -12.67 -9.13
N GLU A 37 -1.39 -13.01 -10.35
CA GLU A 37 -0.32 -12.46 -11.15
C GLU A 37 -0.74 -11.36 -12.13
N MET A 38 -2.03 -11.03 -12.35
CA MET A 38 -2.39 -10.05 -13.39
C MET A 38 -1.79 -8.65 -13.18
N SER A 39 -1.63 -8.21 -11.93
CA SER A 39 -0.90 -6.97 -11.61
C SER A 39 0.58 -7.02 -11.97
N TYR A 40 1.12 -8.23 -12.18
CA TYR A 40 2.51 -8.53 -12.52
C TYR A 40 2.67 -9.04 -13.97
N GLY A 41 1.60 -9.12 -14.75
CA GLY A 41 1.59 -9.68 -16.11
C GLY A 41 1.48 -11.21 -16.15
N PHE A 42 1.84 -11.83 -17.28
CA PHE A 42 1.67 -13.27 -17.49
C PHE A 42 2.72 -13.86 -18.44
N GLY A 43 2.85 -15.19 -18.43
CA GLY A 43 3.74 -15.93 -19.33
C GLY A 43 5.23 -15.71 -19.05
N HIS A 44 6.08 -15.85 -20.07
CA HIS A 44 7.54 -15.74 -19.94
C HIS A 44 8.05 -14.34 -19.55
N ARG A 45 7.18 -13.32 -19.59
CA ARG A 45 7.52 -11.93 -19.25
C ARG A 45 6.81 -11.45 -17.98
N ILE A 46 6.26 -12.37 -17.19
CA ILE A 46 5.74 -12.04 -15.87
C ILE A 46 6.81 -11.35 -15.02
N CYS A 47 6.42 -10.38 -14.20
CA CYS A 47 7.35 -9.64 -13.35
C CYS A 47 8.19 -10.61 -12.51
N PRO A 48 9.53 -10.62 -12.70
CA PRO A 48 10.40 -11.50 -11.94
C PRO A 48 10.47 -11.09 -10.46
N GLY A 49 10.19 -9.81 -10.15
CA GLY A 49 10.23 -9.27 -8.79
C GLY A 49 8.96 -9.48 -7.96
N ARG A 50 7.90 -10.10 -8.48
CA ARG A 50 6.58 -10.18 -7.82
C ARG A 50 6.61 -10.76 -6.40
N HIS A 51 7.46 -11.76 -6.17
CA HIS A 51 7.58 -12.42 -4.86
C HIS A 51 8.23 -11.49 -3.83
N ILE A 52 9.27 -10.77 -4.25
CA ILE A 52 9.92 -9.76 -3.40
C ILE A 52 8.95 -8.61 -3.15
N ALA A 53 8.26 -8.11 -4.19
CA ALA A 53 7.29 -7.03 -4.07
C ALA A 53 6.16 -7.38 -3.09
N ASN A 54 5.56 -8.56 -3.21
CA ASN A 54 4.50 -9.00 -2.29
C ASN A 54 4.99 -9.12 -0.85
N ASN A 55 6.14 -9.76 -0.63
CA ASN A 55 6.67 -9.97 0.71
C ASN A 55 7.10 -8.66 1.38
N SER A 56 7.85 -7.81 0.65
CA SER A 56 8.28 -6.51 1.16
C SER A 56 7.09 -5.60 1.44
N THR A 57 6.16 -5.45 0.49
CA THR A 57 4.96 -4.61 0.68
C THR A 57 4.12 -5.08 1.87
N PHE A 58 3.97 -6.39 2.07
CA PHE A 58 3.25 -6.92 3.22
C PHE A 58 3.94 -6.57 4.54
N ILE A 59 5.27 -6.75 4.62
CA ILE A 59 6.06 -6.40 5.79
C ILE A 59 5.99 -4.89 6.05
N ASP A 60 6.20 -4.07 5.03
CA ASP A 60 6.18 -2.61 5.13
C ASP A 60 4.84 -2.12 5.67
N ILE A 61 3.73 -2.58 5.10
CA ILE A 61 2.37 -2.20 5.56
C ILE A 61 2.12 -2.70 7.00
N ALA A 62 2.47 -3.95 7.31
CA ALA A 62 2.29 -4.49 8.66
C ALA A 62 3.09 -3.71 9.71
N THR A 63 4.34 -3.37 9.41
CA THR A 63 5.21 -2.56 10.27
C THR A 63 4.66 -1.15 10.43
N ILE A 64 4.23 -0.50 9.35
CA ILE A 64 3.61 0.83 9.40
C ILE A 64 2.36 0.80 10.30
N LEU A 65 1.45 -0.14 10.10
CA LEU A 65 0.19 -0.22 10.86
C LEU A 65 0.39 -0.63 12.32
N TRP A 66 1.45 -1.39 12.61
CA TRP A 66 1.84 -1.75 13.97
C TRP A 66 2.47 -0.55 14.69
N ALA A 67 3.39 0.16 14.06
CA ALA A 67 4.16 1.23 14.71
C ALA A 67 3.46 2.58 14.73
N LEU A 68 2.62 2.89 13.73
CA LEU A 68 2.12 4.24 13.48
C LEU A 68 0.59 4.32 13.48
N THR A 69 0.09 5.42 14.00
CA THR A 69 -1.23 5.97 13.70
C THR A 69 -1.06 6.99 12.57
N ILE A 70 -1.82 6.82 11.48
CA ILE A 70 -1.82 7.73 10.33
C ILE A 70 -3.11 8.55 10.38
N GLU A 71 -2.99 9.87 10.37
CA GLU A 71 -4.10 10.81 10.42
C GLU A 71 -4.08 11.75 9.21
N PRO A 72 -5.25 12.19 8.71
CA PRO A 72 -5.33 13.17 7.64
C PRO A 72 -4.87 14.55 8.11
N VAL A 73 -4.26 15.32 7.20
CA VAL A 73 -4.03 16.74 7.42
C VAL A 73 -5.36 17.50 7.31
N ARG A 74 -5.48 18.61 8.02
CA ARG A 74 -6.65 19.50 8.00
C ARG A 74 -6.24 20.93 7.66
N ASP A 75 -7.10 21.64 6.95
CA ASP A 75 -6.94 23.08 6.72
C ASP A 75 -7.30 23.90 7.96
N ASP A 76 -7.15 25.23 7.88
CA ASP A 76 -7.47 26.17 8.97
C ASP A 76 -8.95 26.12 9.40
N SER A 77 -9.83 25.59 8.55
CA SER A 77 -11.25 25.38 8.86
C SER A 77 -11.54 24.02 9.52
N GLY A 78 -10.51 23.17 9.68
CA GLY A 78 -10.62 21.82 10.21
C GLY A 78 -11.08 20.77 9.19
N LYS A 79 -11.22 21.15 7.91
CA LYS A 79 -11.64 20.25 6.82
C LYS A 79 -10.47 19.38 6.38
N TYR A 80 -10.77 18.13 6.04
CA TYR A 80 -9.77 17.12 5.70
C TYR A 80 -9.18 17.45 4.34
N ILE A 81 -7.85 17.46 4.27
CA ILE A 81 -7.09 17.56 3.03
C ILE A 81 -6.68 16.12 2.68
N GLY A 82 -7.51 15.47 1.88
CA GLY A 82 -7.25 14.11 1.40
C GLY A 82 -6.31 14.11 0.19
N PRO A 83 -5.64 12.98 -0.10
CA PRO A 83 -4.94 12.80 -1.36
C PRO A 83 -5.92 12.93 -2.53
N ASP A 84 -5.43 13.47 -3.66
CA ASP A 84 -6.15 13.40 -4.93
C ASP A 84 -6.15 11.94 -5.42
N VAL A 85 -7.31 11.30 -5.37
CA VAL A 85 -7.47 9.87 -5.70
C VAL A 85 -7.42 9.60 -7.21
N ASP A 86 -7.70 10.62 -8.02
CA ASP A 86 -7.66 10.55 -9.49
C ASP A 86 -6.34 11.11 -10.05
N GLY A 87 -5.65 11.92 -9.25
CA GLY A 87 -4.37 12.55 -9.59
C GLY A 87 -3.18 11.59 -9.50
N TYR A 88 -2.36 11.57 -10.55
CA TYR A 88 -1.12 10.81 -10.57
C TYR A 88 -0.01 11.51 -11.36
N VAL A 89 1.23 11.19 -11.01
CA VAL A 89 2.40 11.53 -11.82
C VAL A 89 2.81 10.28 -12.60
N ASN A 90 2.82 10.39 -13.92
CA ASN A 90 3.26 9.33 -14.83
C ASN A 90 4.72 9.54 -15.21
N THR A 91 5.59 8.62 -14.81
CA THR A 91 7.03 8.62 -15.16
C THR A 91 7.38 7.59 -16.22
N GLY A 92 6.39 7.14 -17.00
CA GLY A 92 6.50 6.14 -18.05
C GLY A 92 6.29 4.73 -17.50
N ILE A 93 7.28 4.20 -16.77
CA ILE A 93 7.22 2.82 -16.25
C ILE A 93 6.37 2.72 -14.98
N LEU A 94 6.29 3.80 -14.20
CA LEU A 94 5.59 3.84 -12.92
C LEU A 94 4.53 4.94 -12.91
N LEU A 95 3.42 4.63 -12.25
CA LEU A 95 2.44 5.61 -11.80
C LEU A 95 2.67 5.81 -10.31
N LYS A 96 2.76 7.06 -9.87
CA LYS A 96 2.80 7.43 -8.45
C LYS A 96 1.67 8.40 -8.13
N PRO A 97 1.11 8.37 -6.91
CA PRO A 97 0.13 9.37 -6.51
C PRO A 97 0.74 10.78 -6.59
N MET A 98 -0.11 11.79 -6.73
CA MET A 98 0.31 13.17 -6.49
C MET A 98 0.89 13.31 -5.07
N PRO A 99 1.91 14.16 -4.84
CA PRO A 99 2.40 14.42 -3.48
C PRO A 99 1.26 14.84 -2.56
N PHE A 100 1.17 14.23 -1.39
CA PHE A 100 0.20 14.55 -0.35
C PHE A 100 0.85 14.43 1.03
N ASP A 101 0.33 15.19 1.99
CA ASP A 101 0.80 15.15 3.37
C ASP A 101 -0.07 14.21 4.22
N CYS A 102 0.54 13.62 5.24
CA CYS A 102 -0.17 12.93 6.31
C CYS A 102 0.53 13.17 7.65
N ILE A 103 -0.23 13.05 8.74
CA ILE A 103 0.33 13.11 10.09
C ILE A 103 0.59 11.68 10.54
N THR A 104 1.83 11.37 10.91
CA THR A 104 2.19 10.09 11.50
C THR A 104 2.54 10.28 12.98
N LYS A 105 2.00 9.41 13.83
CA LYS A 105 2.28 9.39 15.27
C LYS A 105 2.66 7.98 15.70
N PRO A 106 3.61 7.80 16.63
CA PRO A 106 3.84 6.50 17.26
C PRO A 106 2.54 5.96 17.86
N ARG A 107 2.22 4.69 17.60
CA ARG A 107 1.01 4.03 18.09
C ARG A 107 1.10 3.69 19.58
N PHE A 108 2.31 3.52 20.09
CA PHE A 108 2.62 3.26 21.50
C PHE A 108 3.99 3.85 21.83
N VAL A 109 4.26 4.04 23.13
CA VAL A 109 5.41 4.81 23.66
C VAL A 109 6.75 4.36 23.07
N ASP A 110 6.96 3.06 22.97
CA ASP A 110 8.26 2.50 22.58
C ASP A 110 8.42 2.26 21.07
N ALA A 111 7.41 2.59 20.25
CA ALA A 111 7.42 2.25 18.83
C ALA A 111 8.62 2.86 18.08
N ASP A 112 8.93 4.12 18.36
CA ASP A 112 10.05 4.84 17.74
C ASP A 112 11.42 4.26 18.14
N ALA A 113 11.59 3.93 19.43
CA ALA A 113 12.81 3.32 19.94
C ALA A 113 13.05 1.93 19.31
N ILE A 114 12.00 1.11 19.21
CA ILE A 114 12.10 -0.23 18.60
C ILE A 114 12.44 -0.13 17.11
N LEU A 115 11.79 0.78 16.37
CA LEU A 115 12.09 0.99 14.96
C LEU A 115 13.52 1.50 14.73
N THR A 116 14.00 2.39 15.60
CA THR A 116 15.38 2.90 15.53
C THR A 116 16.38 1.77 15.75
N GLN A 117 16.18 0.94 16.78
CA GLN A 117 17.03 -0.22 17.03
C GLN A 117 16.99 -1.23 15.87
N ALA A 118 15.80 -1.55 15.35
CA ALA A 118 15.65 -2.46 14.23
C ALA A 118 16.39 -1.96 12.97
N LYS A 119 16.36 -0.64 12.71
CA LYS A 119 17.11 -0.03 11.61
C LYS A 119 18.62 -0.21 11.77
N GLU A 120 19.14 -0.11 12.99
CA GLU A 120 20.56 -0.32 13.31
C GLU A 120 20.95 -1.79 13.15
N ASP A 121 20.15 -2.71 13.69
CA ASP A 121 20.40 -4.16 13.66
C ASP A 121 20.42 -4.74 12.24
N VAL A 122 19.58 -4.20 11.34
CA VAL A 122 19.52 -4.61 9.92
C VAL A 122 20.66 -3.96 9.09
N GLY A 123 21.50 -3.12 9.69
CA GLY A 123 22.69 -2.56 9.03
C GLY A 123 22.41 -1.37 8.11
N TYR A 124 21.25 -0.71 8.21
CA TYR A 124 20.94 0.52 7.47
C TYR A 124 21.58 1.78 8.08
N GLY A 125 22.58 1.64 8.97
CA GLY A 125 23.29 2.74 9.64
C GLY A 125 24.10 3.66 8.71
N HIS A 126 24.25 3.34 7.42
CA HIS A 126 25.07 4.13 6.49
C HIS A 126 24.28 4.87 5.39
N LEU A 127 22.96 4.72 5.30
CA LEU A 127 22.16 5.50 4.35
C LEU A 127 21.54 6.70 5.06
N VAL A 128 22.34 7.77 5.11
CA VAL A 128 21.90 9.10 5.50
C VAL A 128 20.94 9.60 4.42
N TRP A 129 19.64 9.54 4.68
CA TRP A 129 18.66 10.32 3.92
C TRP A 129 18.88 11.79 4.31
N LYS A 130 19.66 12.51 3.50
CA LYS A 130 19.72 13.96 3.58
C LYS A 130 18.46 14.52 2.92
N TYR A 131 17.63 15.19 3.71
CA TYR A 131 16.62 16.12 3.21
C TYR A 131 17.29 17.31 2.53
#